data_AF-A0A8B6EC99-F1
#
_entry.id   AF-A0A8B6EC99-F1
#
_cell.length_a   1.000
_cell.length_b   1.000
_cell.length_c   1.000
_cell.angle_alpha   90.00
_cell.angle_beta   90.00
_cell.angle_gamma   90.00
#
_symmetry.space_group_name_H-M   'P 1'
#
loop_
_entity.id
_entity.type
_entity.pdbx_description
1 polymer ?
#
loop_
_entity_poly.entity_id
_entity_poly.type
_entity_poly.pdbx_seq_one_letter_code
_entity_poly.pdbx_strand_id
1 'polypeptide(L)'
;MTTLEAIADLKSVVMGIDSKVTLFTSRLDSVEQNLTHLITEVKSNVVQVRSDLSTTQTEVEKLRTDHNELERDLGIEKFKAESFPLANAHRIPSRAPVVGQKRPDAIIVRFMHYEDKQVIMQNAYKVANKKIRIVDDLPVIMKEARNDLAKAAFKIRNDEKLQTRIKVRGIVLVLETRLNSKDVWNTRKTINCVR
;
A
#
# COMPACT_ATOMS: atom_id res chain seq x y z
N MET A 1 -80.11 -19.61 -43.51
CA MET A 1 -79.16 -18.50 -43.69
C MET A 1 -79.32 -17.97 -45.11
N THR A 2 -79.85 -16.77 -45.27
CA THR A 2 -79.98 -16.14 -46.59
C THR A 2 -78.64 -15.55 -47.03
N THR A 3 -78.44 -15.33 -48.34
CA THR A 3 -77.21 -14.72 -48.86
C THR A 3 -76.93 -13.34 -48.26
N LEU A 4 -77.99 -12.59 -47.91
CA LEU A 4 -77.91 -11.28 -47.25
C LEU A 4 -77.35 -11.36 -45.82
N GLU A 5 -77.74 -12.37 -45.03
CA GLU A 5 -77.22 -12.57 -43.67
C GLU A 5 -75.71 -12.86 -43.70
N ALA A 6 -75.27 -13.71 -44.64
CA ALA A 6 -73.84 -14.03 -44.82
C ALA A 6 -72.99 -12.79 -45.17
N ILE A 7 -73.52 -11.90 -46.02
CA ILE A 7 -72.85 -10.65 -46.39
C ILE A 7 -72.75 -9.69 -45.20
N ALA A 8 -73.80 -9.61 -44.38
CA ALA A 8 -73.81 -8.77 -43.19
C ALA A 8 -72.77 -9.24 -42.15
N ASP A 9 -72.70 -10.55 -41.91
CA ASP A 9 -71.71 -11.15 -41.00
C ASP A 9 -70.27 -10.91 -41.49
N LEU A 10 -70.00 -11.13 -42.77
CA LEU A 10 -68.69 -10.85 -43.37
C LEU A 10 -68.31 -9.37 -43.22
N LYS A 11 -69.24 -8.45 -43.45
CA LYS A 11 -68.99 -7.01 -43.27
C LYS A 11 -68.64 -6.68 -41.83
N SER A 12 -69.33 -7.28 -40.86
CA SER A 12 -69.02 -7.13 -39.43
C SER A 12 -67.61 -7.62 -39.10
N VAL A 13 -67.22 -8.80 -39.61
CA VAL A 13 -65.86 -9.35 -39.44
C VAL A 13 -64.81 -8.43 -40.04
N VAL A 14 -65.02 -7.93 -41.27
CA VAL A 14 -64.09 -7.02 -41.95
C VAL A 14 -63.91 -5.72 -41.17
N MET A 15 -64.99 -5.12 -40.66
CA MET A 15 -64.90 -3.91 -39.82
C MET A 15 -64.13 -4.18 -38.52
N GLY A 16 -64.33 -5.35 -37.91
CA GLY A 16 -63.60 -5.78 -36.73
C GLY A 16 -62.10 -5.99 -36.99
N ILE A 17 -61.75 -6.52 -38.15
CA ILE A 17 -60.35 -6.66 -38.60
C ILE A 17 -59.74 -5.27 -38.83
N ASP A 18 -60.41 -4.38 -39.55
CA ASP A 18 -59.93 -3.03 -39.85
C ASP A 18 -59.65 -2.20 -38.58
N SER A 19 -60.55 -2.31 -37.59
CA SER A 19 -60.38 -1.67 -36.29
C SER A 19 -59.15 -2.21 -35.54
N LYS A 20 -58.92 -3.54 -35.58
CA LYS A 20 -57.74 -4.17 -34.97
C LYS A 20 -56.45 -3.80 -35.69
N VAL A 21 -56.47 -3.75 -37.02
CA VAL A 21 -55.32 -3.33 -37.84
C VAL A 21 -54.95 -1.88 -37.50
N THR A 22 -55.92 -0.98 -37.45
CA THR A 22 -55.71 0.42 -37.06
C THR A 22 -55.09 0.53 -35.66
N LEU A 23 -55.60 -0.22 -34.69
CA LEU A 23 -55.04 -0.27 -33.33
C LEU A 23 -53.62 -0.85 -33.30
N PHE A 24 -53.32 -1.88 -34.09
CA PHE A 24 -51.98 -2.43 -34.18
C PHE A 24 -50.99 -1.45 -34.80
N THR A 25 -51.38 -0.74 -35.86
CA THR A 25 -50.57 0.31 -36.47
C THR A 25 -50.24 1.41 -35.47
N SER A 26 -51.23 1.94 -34.74
CA SER A 26 -50.97 3.00 -33.75
C SER A 26 -50.04 2.53 -32.61
N ARG A 27 -50.13 1.25 -32.21
CA ARG A 27 -49.23 0.67 -31.20
C ARG A 27 -47.81 0.50 -31.74
N LEU A 28 -47.66 0.10 -33.00
CA LEU A 28 -46.36 0.00 -33.67
C LEU A 28 -45.68 1.36 -33.75
N ASP A 29 -46.40 2.40 -34.16
CA ASP A 29 -45.88 3.77 -34.24
C ASP A 29 -45.39 4.26 -32.87
N SER A 30 -46.15 4.00 -31.81
CA SER A 30 -45.76 4.34 -30.43
C SER A 30 -44.50 3.59 -29.99
N VAL A 31 -44.38 2.30 -30.31
CA VAL A 31 -43.18 1.51 -30.00
C VAL A 31 -41.96 2.05 -30.75
N GLU A 32 -42.11 2.40 -32.03
CA GLU A 32 -41.02 2.96 -32.84
C GLU A 32 -40.53 4.31 -32.28
N GLN A 33 -41.44 5.19 -31.87
CA GLN A 33 -41.09 6.46 -31.23
C GLN A 33 -40.35 6.25 -29.92
N ASN A 34 -40.82 5.33 -29.06
CA ASN A 34 -40.18 5.02 -27.79
C ASN A 34 -38.78 4.43 -27.98
N LEU A 35 -38.61 3.51 -28.94
CA LEU A 35 -37.31 2.94 -29.25
C LEU A 35 -36.34 4.00 -29.79
N THR A 36 -36.82 4.90 -30.64
CA THR A 36 -36.02 6.00 -31.17
C THR A 36 -35.53 6.91 -30.05
N HIS A 37 -36.43 7.29 -29.13
CA HIS A 37 -36.08 8.09 -27.95
C HIS A 37 -35.00 7.40 -27.09
N LEU A 38 -35.22 6.13 -26.73
CA LEU A 38 -34.26 5.36 -25.93
C LEU A 38 -32.90 5.25 -26.61
N ILE A 39 -32.85 5.02 -27.93
CA ILE A 39 -31.59 4.96 -28.68
C ILE A 39 -30.87 6.31 -28.63
N THR A 40 -31.58 7.42 -28.78
CA THR A 40 -30.97 8.76 -28.72
C THR A 40 -30.43 9.08 -27.33
N GLU A 41 -31.17 8.72 -26.27
CA GLU A 41 -30.76 8.90 -24.89
C GLU A 41 -29.51 8.07 -24.54
N VAL A 42 -29.50 6.78 -24.90
CA VAL A 42 -28.34 5.91 -24.67
C VAL A 42 -27.12 6.42 -25.41
N LYS A 43 -27.26 6.88 -26.66
CA LYS A 43 -26.14 7.47 -27.41
C LYS A 43 -25.59 8.70 -26.72
N SER A 44 -26.45 9.60 -26.24
CA SER A 44 -26.04 10.79 -25.48
C SER A 44 -25.26 10.41 -24.23
N ASN A 45 -25.79 9.48 -23.43
CA ASN A 45 -25.16 9.02 -22.20
C ASN A 45 -23.78 8.39 -22.46
N VAL A 46 -23.65 7.59 -23.53
CA VAL A 46 -22.36 6.99 -23.92
C VAL A 46 -21.33 8.05 -24.30
N VAL A 47 -21.73 9.12 -24.99
CA VAL A 47 -20.83 10.23 -25.33
C VAL A 47 -20.36 10.94 -24.06
N GLN A 48 -21.27 11.20 -23.12
CA GLN A 48 -20.93 11.85 -21.85
C GLN A 48 -19.94 11.00 -21.02
N VAL A 49 -20.22 9.71 -20.85
CA VAL A 49 -19.33 8.79 -20.10
C VAL A 49 -17.92 8.75 -20.71
N ARG A 50 -17.79 8.81 -22.05
CA ARG A 50 -16.48 8.87 -22.70
C ARG A 50 -15.72 10.15 -22.38
N SER A 51 -16.42 11.29 -22.33
CA SER A 51 -15.83 12.57 -21.95
C SER A 51 -15.33 12.55 -20.49
N ASP A 52 -16.16 12.04 -19.58
CA ASP A 52 -15.82 11.94 -18.16
C ASP A 52 -14.63 11.01 -17.94
N LEU A 53 -14.58 9.89 -18.67
CA LEU A 53 -13.46 8.95 -18.62
C LEU A 53 -12.15 9.60 -19.09
N SER A 54 -12.18 10.37 -20.19
CA SER A 54 -10.99 11.08 -20.69
C SER A 54 -10.47 12.11 -19.69
N THR A 55 -11.37 12.82 -19.02
CA THR A 55 -11.02 13.78 -17.97
C THR A 55 -10.37 13.08 -16.79
N THR A 56 -10.98 11.99 -16.31
CA THR A 56 -10.46 11.19 -15.20
C THR A 56 -9.08 10.60 -15.52
N GLN A 57 -8.86 10.13 -16.75
CA GLN A 57 -7.55 9.61 -17.18
C GLN A 57 -6.45 10.67 -17.07
N THR A 58 -6.76 11.89 -17.51
CA THR A 58 -5.83 13.04 -17.45
C THR A 58 -5.49 13.40 -16.00
N GLU A 59 -6.49 13.41 -15.12
CA GLU A 59 -6.28 13.69 -13.69
C GLU A 59 -5.44 12.59 -13.01
N VAL A 60 -5.66 11.32 -13.35
CA VAL A 60 -4.86 10.21 -12.82
C VAL A 60 -3.40 10.29 -13.27
N GLU A 61 -3.14 10.69 -14.51
CA GLU A 61 -1.77 10.90 -15.00
C GLU A 61 -1.06 12.06 -14.28
N LYS A 62 -1.78 13.15 -14.03
CA LYS A 62 -1.26 14.26 -13.22
C LYS A 62 -0.94 13.81 -11.80
N LEU A 63 -1.87 13.13 -11.13
CA LEU A 63 -1.65 12.60 -9.77
C LEU A 63 -0.48 11.62 -9.70
N ARG A 64 -0.26 10.80 -10.73
CA ARG A 64 0.92 9.93 -10.81
C ARG A 64 2.22 10.74 -10.88
N THR A 65 2.21 11.83 -11.64
CA THR A 65 3.37 12.71 -11.77
C THR A 65 3.67 13.41 -10.45
N ASP A 66 2.64 14.02 -9.84
CA ASP A 66 2.73 14.68 -8.53
C ASP A 66 3.20 13.70 -7.45
N HIS A 67 2.71 12.46 -7.47
CA HIS A 67 3.15 11.41 -6.54
C HIS A 67 4.63 11.08 -6.70
N ASN A 68 5.12 10.95 -7.93
CA ASN A 68 6.53 10.66 -8.20
C ASN A 68 7.43 11.84 -7.77
N GLU A 69 6.98 13.09 -7.93
CA GLU A 69 7.70 14.26 -7.45
C GLU A 69 7.77 14.29 -5.92
N LEU A 70 6.64 14.03 -5.25
CA LEU A 70 6.60 13.91 -3.79
C LEU A 70 7.49 12.78 -3.26
N GLU A 71 7.54 11.62 -3.95
CA GLU A 71 8.47 10.54 -3.58
C GLU A 71 9.94 11.01 -3.63
N ARG A 72 10.32 11.83 -4.63
CA ARG A 72 11.67 12.41 -4.72
C ARG A 72 11.93 13.42 -3.61
N ASP A 73 11.02 14.37 -3.41
CA ASP A 73 11.16 15.44 -2.40
C ASP A 73 11.25 14.90 -0.98
N LEU A 74 10.53 13.81 -0.71
CA LEU A 74 10.53 13.15 0.60
C LEU A 74 11.64 12.11 0.75
N GLY A 75 12.48 11.89 -0.27
CA GLY A 75 13.54 10.88 -0.25
C GLY A 75 13.03 9.45 -0.09
N ILE A 76 11.78 9.20 -0.50
CA ILE A 76 11.13 7.88 -0.51
C ILE A 76 11.41 7.19 -1.85
N GLU A 77 12.63 7.32 -2.39
CA GLU A 77 13.01 6.49 -3.53
C GLU A 77 12.95 5.02 -3.10
N LYS A 78 12.22 4.21 -3.87
CA LYS A 78 12.07 2.77 -3.63
C LYS A 78 13.44 2.16 -3.33
N PHE A 79 13.61 1.67 -2.11
CA PHE A 79 14.74 0.89 -1.58
C PHE A 79 15.42 0.03 -2.68
N LYS A 80 16.44 0.56 -3.36
CA LYS A 80 17.27 -0.24 -4.27
C LYS A 80 18.51 -0.66 -3.49
N ALA A 81 18.55 -1.94 -3.08
CA ALA A 81 19.69 -2.49 -2.35
C ALA A 81 21.03 -2.35 -3.11
N GLU A 82 20.99 -2.20 -4.44
CA GLU A 82 22.13 -1.96 -5.33
C GLU A 82 22.69 -0.54 -5.25
N SER A 83 21.97 0.40 -4.62
CA SER A 83 22.35 1.82 -4.58
C SER A 83 23.23 2.19 -3.39
N PHE A 84 23.36 1.33 -2.37
CA PHE A 84 24.16 1.68 -1.19
C PHE A 84 25.64 1.45 -1.46
N PRO A 85 26.46 2.52 -1.53
CA PRO A 85 27.90 2.36 -1.68
C PRO A 85 28.45 1.69 -0.40
N LEU A 86 28.90 0.44 -0.55
CA LEU A 86 29.55 -0.31 0.53
C LEU A 86 31.06 -0.15 0.42
N ALA A 87 31.71 0.17 1.53
CA ALA A 87 33.17 0.18 1.60
C ALA A 87 33.72 -1.25 1.61
N ASN A 88 33.06 -2.15 2.33
CA ASN A 88 33.44 -3.56 2.41
C ASN A 88 32.30 -4.41 2.98
N ALA A 89 32.24 -5.69 2.65
CA ALA A 89 31.43 -6.69 3.33
C ALA A 89 32.18 -8.03 3.38
N HIS A 90 32.31 -8.63 4.57
CA HIS A 90 32.99 -9.92 4.73
C HIS A 90 32.42 -10.73 5.90
N ARG A 91 32.67 -12.04 5.90
CA ARG A 91 32.28 -12.94 6.99
C ARG A 91 33.29 -12.92 8.12
N ILE A 92 32.82 -12.89 9.37
CA ILE A 92 33.64 -13.10 10.55
C ILE A 92 33.69 -14.60 10.83
N PRO A 93 34.87 -15.24 10.78
CA PRO A 93 34.99 -16.65 11.12
C PRO A 93 34.60 -16.89 12.59
N SER A 94 33.74 -17.86 12.83
CA SER A 94 33.44 -18.31 14.19
C SER A 94 34.68 -18.90 14.86
N ARG A 95 34.95 -18.52 16.11
CA ARG A 95 36.15 -18.98 16.86
C ARG A 95 36.15 -20.48 17.16
N ALA A 96 35.00 -21.14 17.13
CA ALA A 96 34.88 -22.58 17.31
C ALA A 96 33.63 -23.08 16.57
N PRO A 97 33.77 -23.80 15.44
CA PRO A 97 32.64 -24.51 14.87
C PRO A 97 32.26 -25.63 15.84
N VAL A 98 31.14 -25.45 16.57
CA VAL A 98 30.59 -26.52 17.40
C VAL A 98 30.20 -27.67 16.48
N VAL A 99 30.77 -28.84 16.69
CA VAL A 99 30.51 -30.05 15.89
C VAL A 99 28.99 -30.27 15.81
N GLY A 100 28.43 -30.20 14.61
CA GLY A 100 26.99 -30.36 14.34
C GLY A 100 26.16 -29.07 14.20
N GLN A 101 26.72 -27.87 14.47
CA GLN A 101 26.00 -26.61 14.31
C GLN A 101 26.24 -25.97 12.92
N LYS A 102 25.25 -26.08 12.01
CA LYS A 102 25.22 -25.40 10.70
C LYS A 102 24.79 -23.93 10.79
N ARG A 103 25.36 -23.13 11.69
CA ARG A 103 25.06 -21.68 11.73
C ARG A 103 26.05 -20.96 10.82
N PRO A 104 25.59 -20.16 9.84
CA PRO A 104 26.50 -19.42 8.98
C PRO A 104 27.25 -18.35 9.79
N ASP A 105 28.50 -18.10 9.43
CA ASP A 105 29.30 -17.01 9.97
C ASP A 105 28.61 -15.66 9.79
N ALA A 106 28.73 -14.80 10.81
CA ALA A 106 28.19 -13.45 10.78
C ALA A 106 28.86 -12.63 9.66
N ILE A 107 28.11 -11.72 9.03
CA ILE A 107 28.64 -10.80 8.02
C ILE A 107 28.77 -9.42 8.65
N ILE A 108 29.96 -8.81 8.55
CA ILE A 108 30.15 -7.38 8.83
C ILE A 108 30.04 -6.64 7.50
N VAL A 109 29.23 -5.58 7.51
CA VAL A 109 29.10 -4.65 6.40
C VAL A 109 29.58 -3.28 6.86
N ARG A 110 30.52 -2.70 6.11
CA ARG A 110 30.99 -1.32 6.28
C ARG A 110 30.38 -0.47 5.18
N PHE A 111 29.51 0.46 5.58
CA PHE A 111 28.91 1.44 4.67
C PHE A 111 29.88 2.58 4.40
N MET A 112 29.80 3.19 3.21
CA MET A 112 30.56 4.41 2.90
C MET A 112 30.05 5.61 3.68
N HIS A 113 28.72 5.74 3.82
CA HIS A 113 28.07 6.81 4.59
C HIS A 113 27.31 6.24 5.79
N TYR A 114 27.22 7.04 6.86
CA TYR A 114 26.56 6.61 8.10
C TYR A 114 25.04 6.60 7.94
N GLU A 115 24.52 7.49 7.09
CA GLU A 115 23.11 7.69 6.76
C GLU A 115 22.53 6.41 6.14
N ASP A 116 23.26 5.80 5.21
CA ASP A 116 22.92 4.54 4.54
C ASP A 116 22.70 3.41 5.56
N LYS A 117 23.62 3.30 6.52
CA LYS A 117 23.50 2.35 7.63
C LYS A 117 22.23 2.62 8.45
N GLN A 118 21.92 3.88 8.77
CA GLN A 118 20.73 4.22 9.56
C GLN A 118 19.44 3.82 8.85
N VAL A 119 19.36 4.03 7.53
CA VAL A 119 18.21 3.62 6.71
C VAL A 119 17.99 2.11 6.79
N ILE A 120 19.05 1.31 6.64
CA ILE A 120 19.00 -0.15 6.80
C ILE A 120 18.54 -0.55 8.20
N MET A 121 19.11 0.06 9.25
CA MET A 121 18.78 -0.26 10.63
C MET A 121 17.31 0.05 10.98
N GLN A 122 16.77 1.17 10.47
CA GLN A 122 15.36 1.53 10.65
C GLN A 122 14.42 0.55 9.96
N ASN A 123 14.81 0.03 8.80
CA ASN A 123 14.00 -0.88 7.98
C ASN A 123 14.36 -2.36 8.20
N ALA A 124 15.23 -2.69 9.15
CA ALA A 124 15.69 -4.06 9.39
C ALA A 124 14.54 -5.03 9.67
N TYR A 125 13.45 -4.55 10.30
CA TYR A 125 12.25 -5.33 10.54
C TYR A 125 11.50 -5.72 9.25
N LYS A 126 11.66 -4.97 8.15
CA LYS A 126 11.04 -5.31 6.85
C LYS A 126 11.72 -6.51 6.18
N VAL A 127 12.96 -6.80 6.56
CA VAL A 127 13.71 -7.99 6.10
C VAL A 127 13.24 -9.26 6.84
N ALA A 128 12.28 -9.14 7.78
CA ALA A 128 11.87 -10.19 8.72
C ALA A 128 11.11 -11.39 8.13
N ASN A 129 10.92 -11.47 6.81
CA ASN A 129 10.49 -12.73 6.18
C ASN A 129 11.61 -13.79 6.12
N LYS A 130 12.86 -13.39 6.40
CA LYS A 130 13.99 -14.30 6.59
C LYS A 130 14.41 -14.26 8.07
N LYS A 131 14.79 -15.41 8.64
CA LYS A 131 15.30 -15.54 10.03
C LYS A 131 16.71 -14.93 10.18
N ILE A 132 16.86 -13.64 9.88
CA ILE A 132 18.14 -12.89 9.92
C ILE A 132 18.04 -11.82 11.00
N ARG A 133 19.11 -11.67 11.78
CA ARG A 133 19.24 -10.61 12.79
C ARG A 133 20.26 -9.59 12.31
N ILE A 134 19.85 -8.32 12.21
CA ILE A 134 20.72 -7.19 11.89
C ILE A 134 20.97 -6.40 13.18
N VAL A 135 22.23 -6.14 13.49
CA VAL A 135 22.65 -5.45 14.73
C VAL A 135 23.81 -4.51 14.42
N ASP A 136 23.87 -3.38 15.11
CA ASP A 136 25.05 -2.52 15.11
C ASP A 136 26.28 -3.25 15.65
N ASP A 137 27.40 -3.17 14.92
CA ASP A 137 28.69 -3.52 15.48
C ASP A 137 29.23 -2.35 16.32
N LEU A 138 29.20 -2.53 17.64
CA LEU A 138 29.62 -1.53 18.61
C LEU A 138 30.95 -1.94 19.28
N PRO A 139 31.80 -0.98 19.70
CA PRO A 139 32.94 -1.26 20.57
C PRO A 139 32.52 -1.97 21.86
N VAL A 140 33.46 -2.71 22.47
CA VAL A 140 33.19 -3.53 23.68
C VAL A 140 32.56 -2.71 24.81
N ILE A 141 33.14 -1.55 25.13
CA ILE A 141 32.63 -0.63 26.18
C ILE A 141 31.17 -0.24 25.90
N MET A 142 30.83 0.05 24.64
CA MET A 142 29.46 0.39 24.25
C MET A 142 28.53 -0.83 24.28
N LYS A 143 29.04 -2.04 23.99
CA LYS A 143 28.26 -3.29 24.11
C LYS A 143 27.89 -3.55 25.57
N GLU A 144 28.81 -3.34 26.51
CA GLU A 144 28.57 -3.46 27.94
C GLU A 144 27.56 -2.42 28.43
N ALA A 145 27.78 -1.14 28.13
CA ALA A 145 26.84 -0.08 28.48
C ALA A 145 25.43 -0.30 27.88
N ARG A 146 25.35 -0.82 26.64
CA ARG A 146 24.08 -1.19 26.01
C ARG A 146 23.39 -2.33 26.76
N ASN A 147 24.14 -3.32 27.23
CA ASN A 147 23.60 -4.44 28.02
C ASN A 147 23.00 -3.93 29.34
N ASP A 148 23.65 -2.98 30.01
CA ASP A 148 23.14 -2.40 31.25
C ASP A 148 21.89 -1.55 31.03
N LEU A 149 21.85 -0.75 29.95
CA LEU A 149 20.62 -0.07 29.54
C LEU A 149 19.51 -1.06 29.17
N ALA A 150 19.83 -2.20 28.56
CA ALA A 150 18.85 -3.22 28.21
C ALA A 150 18.21 -3.86 29.45
N LYS A 151 19.02 -4.13 30.50
CA LYS A 151 18.52 -4.59 31.81
C LYS A 151 17.60 -3.56 32.45
N ALA A 152 17.99 -2.28 32.44
CA ALA A 152 17.15 -1.20 32.96
C ALA A 152 15.84 -1.06 32.16
N ALA A 153 15.92 -1.11 30.83
CA ALA A 153 14.77 -1.06 29.93
C ALA A 153 13.79 -2.22 30.15
N PHE A 154 14.30 -3.41 30.49
CA PHE A 154 13.48 -4.57 30.82
C PHE A 154 12.66 -4.35 32.10
N LYS A 155 13.29 -3.83 33.17
CA LYS A 155 12.58 -3.48 34.41
C LYS A 155 11.49 -2.46 34.16
N ILE A 156 11.79 -1.38 33.42
CA ILE A 156 10.80 -0.35 33.07
C ILE A 156 9.60 -0.93 32.31
N ARG A 157 9.83 -1.81 31.33
CA ARG A 157 8.73 -2.47 30.59
C ARG A 157 7.88 -3.35 31.52
N ASN A 158 8.49 -4.00 32.50
CA ASN A 158 7.79 -4.89 33.40
C ASN A 158 6.99 -4.14 34.46
N ASP A 159 7.61 -3.13 35.06
CA ASP A 159 7.11 -2.44 36.26
C ASP A 159 6.22 -1.25 35.89
N GLU A 160 6.65 -0.41 34.93
CA GLU A 160 5.93 0.81 34.52
C GLU A 160 5.04 0.59 33.28
N LYS A 161 5.12 -0.58 32.63
CA LYS A 161 4.42 -0.91 31.36
C LYS A 161 4.67 0.07 30.22
N LEU A 162 5.80 0.80 30.25
CA LEU A 162 6.18 1.73 29.19
C LEU A 162 6.91 1.01 28.05
N GLN A 163 6.75 1.52 26.83
CA GLN A 163 7.61 1.12 25.71
C GLN A 163 9.00 1.73 25.86
N THR A 164 10.04 0.98 25.52
CA THR A 164 11.43 1.42 25.68
C THR A 164 12.24 1.17 24.41
N ARG A 165 13.19 2.06 24.10
CA ARG A 165 14.17 1.87 23.01
C ARG A 165 15.54 2.41 23.42
N ILE A 166 16.59 1.84 22.85
CA ILE A 166 17.97 2.30 23.05
C ILE A 166 18.47 2.84 21.71
N LYS A 167 18.91 4.10 21.68
CA LYS A 167 19.51 4.74 20.52
C LYS A 167 21.01 4.94 20.71
N VAL A 168 21.75 4.76 19.64
CA VAL A 168 23.18 5.09 19.57
C VAL A 168 23.31 6.45 18.88
N ARG A 169 23.97 7.42 19.52
CA ARG A 169 24.25 8.76 19.00
C ARG A 169 25.75 9.03 19.13
N GLY A 170 26.52 8.64 18.11
CA GLY A 170 27.98 8.66 18.17
C GLY A 170 28.48 7.75 19.30
N ILE A 171 29.19 8.33 20.27
CA ILE A 171 29.72 7.63 21.47
C ILE A 171 28.72 7.58 22.64
N VAL A 172 27.50 8.11 22.46
CA VAL A 172 26.49 8.20 23.51
C VAL A 172 25.39 7.18 23.28
N LEU A 173 24.99 6.47 24.34
CA LEU A 173 23.83 5.59 24.35
C LEU A 173 22.68 6.25 25.13
N VAL A 174 21.50 6.30 24.52
CA VAL A 174 20.31 6.94 25.10
C VAL A 174 19.20 5.92 25.23
N LEU A 175 18.71 5.72 26.45
CA LEU A 175 17.48 4.99 26.75
C LEU A 175 16.31 5.96 26.74
N GLU A 176 15.35 5.72 25.86
CA GLU A 176 14.13 6.49 25.70
C GLU A 176 12.90 5.65 26.01
N THR A 177 11.86 6.29 26.54
CA THR A 177 10.60 5.63 26.93
C THR A 177 9.39 6.41 26.46
N ARG A 178 8.27 5.72 26.24
CA ARG A 178 6.97 6.33 25.94
C ARG A 178 5.83 5.44 26.44
N LEU A 179 4.66 6.03 26.65
CA LEU A 179 3.49 5.29 27.09
C LEU A 179 2.85 4.55 25.91
N ASN A 180 2.44 5.28 24.87
CA ASN A 180 1.78 4.72 23.70
C ASN A 180 2.60 4.87 22.41
N SER A 181 2.19 4.17 21.37
CA SER A 181 2.84 4.23 20.05
C SER A 181 2.78 5.62 19.39
N LYS A 182 1.77 6.43 19.75
CA LYS A 182 1.55 7.79 19.26
C LYS A 182 2.31 8.86 20.05
N ASP A 183 2.83 8.52 21.23
CA ASP A 183 3.47 9.49 22.11
C ASP A 183 4.93 9.76 21.70
N VAL A 184 5.40 10.95 22.07
CA VAL A 184 6.79 11.37 21.89
C VAL A 184 7.70 10.55 22.80
N TRP A 185 8.87 10.19 22.29
CA TRP A 185 9.88 9.47 23.05
C TRP A 185 10.59 10.41 24.02
N ASN A 186 10.57 10.08 25.31
CA ASN A 186 11.23 10.84 26.37
C ASN A 186 12.55 10.18 26.77
N THR A 187 13.62 10.96 26.92
CA THR A 187 14.90 10.46 27.40
C THR A 187 14.81 10.13 28.90
N ARG A 188 15.19 8.90 29.28
CA ARG A 188 15.25 8.46 30.68
C ARG A 188 16.68 8.38 31.20
N LYS A 189 17.60 7.83 30.40
CA LYS A 189 18.99 7.64 30.82
C LYS A 189 19.91 7.80 29.63
N THR A 190 21.05 8.44 29.86
CA THR A 190 22.10 8.66 28.88
C THR A 190 23.42 8.15 29.46
N ILE A 191 24.16 7.38 28.67
CA ILE A 191 25.52 6.92 29.02
C ILE A 191 26.46 7.44 27.95
N ASN A 192 27.46 8.20 28.37
CA ASN A 192 28.54 8.63 27.48
C ASN A 192 29.68 7.61 27.56
N CYS A 193 30.01 6.97 26.44
CA CYS A 193 31.00 5.89 26.38
C CYS A 193 32.37 6.41 25.95
N VAL A 194 32.80 7.56 26.49
CA VAL A 194 34.16 8.08 26.29
C VAL A 194 35.10 7.20 27.11
N ARG A 195 36.25 6.89 26.50
CA ARG A 195 37.32 6.14 27.16
C ARG A 195 38.25 7.08 27.91
#